data_AF-A0A1F3SVC0-F1
#
_entry.id   AF-A0A1F3SVC0-F1
#
_cell.length_a   1.000
_cell.length_b   1.000
_cell.length_c   1.000
_cell.angle_alpha   90.00
_cell.angle_beta   90.00
_cell.angle_gamma   90.00
#
_symmetry.space_group_name_H-M   'P 1'
#
loop_
_entity.id
_entity.type
_entity.pdbx_description
1 polymer ?
#
loop_
_entity_poly.entity_id
_entity_poly.type
_entity_poly.pdbx_seq_one_letter_code
_entity_poly.pdbx_strand_id
1 'polypeptide(L)'
;MKLLLCFCLLTAFSLTAEAGGKENPFTSIENLGFTRVFTEPPSMELADLQGKAYSLQNLKGQWVMLAFWATWCGPCRMELPELETLYKRFRQKNLVILGISTDQVDPSAIQKFAEELKLTFPILHDESGQVAGDYQATALPSLYLISPEGKLVGVARGAKSWSDSETFNQFESLLKIKKISEAEFKDEVNPSGNAGGPIPEKLIPPVLEVTKLEGITKGTSATLQVKIHWKGDPNKYRVKVPKITFPEGIVLNDNISSSSQADEKEAVLNYSYPAHFKKEGTFHLGPIIMAFQSVYGGSEQLTRHPGIDVEVKSPPKGFLYSIIGVFIGAIVFLIGFFVLQKKREKIRLPESAGPDRQDALQSIRRLRIEGRKKEYSLELLKLNMKFADGKGDHSKKINDLVEQVRFAGFELSDAELDYYEKEIGQKT
;
A
#
# COMPACT_ATOMS: atom_id res chain seq x y z
N MET A 1 23.43 -50.68 -81.09
CA MET A 1 23.10 -51.32 -79.81
C MET A 1 23.92 -50.67 -78.70
N LYS A 2 23.27 -49.88 -77.83
CA LYS A 2 23.71 -49.16 -76.60
C LYS A 2 22.86 -47.89 -76.53
N LEU A 3 21.61 -47.95 -76.03
CA LEU A 3 21.22 -47.96 -74.62
C LEU A 3 21.96 -46.90 -73.81
N LEU A 4 21.35 -45.74 -73.58
CA LEU A 4 21.60 -44.95 -72.38
C LEU A 4 20.29 -44.32 -71.90
N LEU A 5 19.90 -44.74 -70.69
CA LEU A 5 18.69 -44.38 -69.97
C LEU A 5 18.61 -42.86 -69.73
N CYS A 6 17.43 -42.30 -70.01
CA CYS A 6 17.01 -41.00 -69.49
C CYS A 6 16.33 -41.23 -68.14
N PHE A 7 17.07 -41.07 -67.03
CA PHE A 7 16.49 -41.09 -65.68
C PHE A 7 16.17 -39.65 -65.29
N CYS A 8 14.90 -39.26 -65.44
CA CYS A 8 14.37 -38.00 -64.94
C CYS A 8 14.42 -37.99 -63.40
N LEU A 9 15.39 -37.28 -62.83
CA LEU A 9 15.36 -36.85 -61.44
C LEU A 9 14.32 -35.73 -61.32
N LEU A 10 13.07 -36.11 -61.04
CA LEU A 10 12.06 -35.23 -60.44
C LEU A 10 12.53 -34.88 -59.03
N THR A 11 13.35 -33.84 -58.88
CA THR A 11 13.51 -33.20 -57.58
C THR A 11 12.24 -32.43 -57.30
N ALA A 12 11.34 -33.07 -56.55
CA ALA A 12 10.29 -32.39 -55.84
C ALA A 12 10.96 -31.39 -54.90
N PHE A 13 10.99 -30.13 -55.31
CA PHE A 13 11.31 -29.01 -54.45
C PHE A 13 10.13 -28.87 -53.50
N SER A 14 10.18 -29.61 -52.39
CA SER A 14 9.26 -29.42 -51.27
C SER A 14 9.49 -28.01 -50.76
N LEU A 15 8.63 -27.10 -51.21
CA LEU A 15 8.44 -25.79 -50.60
C LEU A 15 7.89 -26.07 -49.19
N THR A 16 8.77 -26.29 -48.22
CA THR A 16 8.38 -26.18 -46.82
C THR A 16 8.03 -24.72 -46.61
N ALA A 17 6.75 -24.40 -46.75
CA ALA A 17 6.19 -23.21 -46.15
C ALA A 17 6.49 -23.32 -44.66
N GLU A 18 7.50 -22.59 -44.20
CA GLU A 18 7.66 -22.29 -42.78
C GLU A 18 6.36 -21.60 -42.36
N ALA A 19 5.52 -22.36 -41.65
CA ALA A 19 4.37 -21.84 -40.97
C ALA A 19 4.89 -20.89 -39.89
N GLY A 20 5.15 -19.63 -40.27
CA GLY A 20 5.32 -18.53 -39.35
C GLY A 20 4.01 -18.39 -38.59
N GLY A 21 3.92 -19.05 -37.43
CA GLY A 21 2.82 -18.88 -36.51
C GLY A 21 2.71 -17.39 -36.21
N LYS A 22 1.58 -16.78 -36.56
CA LYS A 22 1.28 -15.41 -36.14
C LYS A 22 1.30 -15.42 -34.60
N GLU A 23 2.30 -14.81 -33.99
CA GLU A 23 2.31 -14.61 -32.53
C GLU A 23 1.01 -13.89 -32.15
N ASN A 24 0.19 -14.56 -31.33
CA ASN A 24 -1.05 -13.95 -30.86
C ASN A 24 -0.70 -12.86 -29.83
N PRO A 25 -1.07 -11.58 -30.06
CA PRO A 25 -0.82 -10.49 -29.12
C PRO A 25 -1.28 -10.80 -27.69
N PHE A 26 -2.37 -11.54 -27.58
CA PHE A 26 -2.98 -11.81 -26.30
C PHE A 26 -2.21 -12.81 -25.44
N THR A 27 -1.47 -13.74 -26.07
CA THR A 27 -0.59 -14.65 -25.33
C THR A 27 0.54 -13.88 -24.66
N SER A 28 1.11 -12.88 -25.34
CA SER A 28 2.12 -11.99 -24.73
C SER A 28 1.52 -11.17 -23.58
N ILE A 29 0.29 -10.66 -23.72
CA ILE A 29 -0.41 -9.93 -22.66
C ILE A 29 -0.61 -10.80 -21.41
N GLU A 30 -1.04 -12.06 -21.59
CA GLU A 30 -1.22 -13.00 -20.47
C GLU A 30 0.10 -13.40 -19.81
N ASN A 31 1.13 -13.69 -20.59
CA ASN A 31 2.46 -14.05 -20.08
C ASN A 31 3.10 -12.89 -19.30
N LEU A 32 2.76 -11.66 -19.66
CA LEU A 32 3.14 -10.46 -18.90
C LEU A 32 2.38 -10.33 -17.57
N GLY A 33 1.41 -11.19 -17.29
CA GLY A 33 0.61 -11.19 -16.06
C GLY A 33 -0.62 -10.29 -16.11
N PHE A 34 -1.02 -9.83 -17.30
CA PHE A 34 -2.27 -9.08 -17.47
C PHE A 34 -3.44 -10.03 -17.68
N THR A 35 -4.55 -9.74 -17.02
CA THR A 35 -5.85 -10.30 -17.38
C THR A 35 -6.34 -9.64 -18.67
N ARG A 36 -6.63 -10.44 -19.69
CA ARG A 36 -7.15 -9.94 -20.98
C ARG A 36 -8.50 -9.27 -20.81
N VAL A 37 -8.65 -8.13 -21.46
CA VAL A 37 -9.92 -7.44 -21.66
C VAL A 37 -9.94 -6.91 -23.09
N PHE A 38 -11.10 -6.48 -23.59
CA PHE A 38 -11.17 -5.77 -24.86
C PHE A 38 -12.34 -4.79 -24.81
N THR A 39 -12.07 -3.60 -24.29
CA THR A 39 -13.12 -2.59 -24.03
C THR A 39 -12.61 -1.19 -24.33
N GLU A 40 -13.52 -0.22 -24.40
CA GLU A 40 -13.12 1.18 -24.38
C GLU A 40 -12.63 1.54 -22.96
N PRO A 41 -11.44 2.14 -22.81
CA PRO A 41 -11.01 2.65 -21.52
C PRO A 41 -11.88 3.84 -21.10
N PRO A 42 -12.12 4.06 -19.79
CA PRO A 42 -12.64 5.32 -19.31
C PRO A 42 -11.80 6.50 -19.81
N SER A 43 -12.44 7.63 -20.11
CA SER A 43 -11.70 8.83 -20.49
C SER A 43 -10.86 9.34 -19.33
N MET A 44 -9.67 9.82 -19.61
CA MET A 44 -8.86 10.56 -18.65
C MET A 44 -8.22 11.78 -19.29
N GLU A 45 -8.15 12.84 -18.50
CA GLU A 45 -7.37 14.04 -18.79
C GLU A 45 -6.76 14.53 -17.48
N LEU A 46 -5.45 14.46 -17.38
CA LEU A 46 -4.69 14.86 -16.19
C LEU A 46 -3.42 15.58 -16.62
N ALA A 47 -2.96 16.52 -15.79
CA ALA A 47 -1.65 17.12 -15.95
C ALA A 47 -0.58 16.29 -15.25
N ASP A 48 0.62 16.24 -15.83
CA ASP A 48 1.80 15.80 -15.07
C ASP A 48 2.24 16.86 -14.07
N LEU A 49 3.18 16.50 -13.19
CA LEU A 49 3.75 17.40 -12.18
C LEU A 49 4.51 18.60 -12.78
N GLN A 50 4.74 18.62 -14.10
CA GLN A 50 5.32 19.74 -14.83
C GLN A 50 4.25 20.60 -15.54
N GLY A 51 2.98 20.28 -15.37
CA GLY A 51 1.83 21.01 -15.93
C GLY A 51 1.48 20.61 -17.36
N LYS A 52 2.10 19.57 -17.93
CA LYS A 52 1.75 19.09 -19.27
C LYS A 52 0.52 18.19 -19.20
N ALA A 53 -0.51 18.52 -19.97
CA ALA A 53 -1.73 17.73 -20.06
C ALA A 53 -1.54 16.43 -20.86
N TYR A 54 -2.09 15.33 -20.36
CA TYR A 54 -2.18 14.04 -21.02
C TYR A 54 -3.63 13.60 -21.10
N SER A 55 -4.02 13.15 -22.29
CA SER A 55 -5.27 12.45 -22.52
C SER A 55 -4.99 11.21 -23.37
N LEU A 56 -5.85 10.19 -23.27
CA LEU A 56 -5.68 8.98 -24.09
C LEU A 56 -5.79 9.28 -25.58
N GLN A 57 -6.58 10.28 -25.96
CA GLN A 57 -6.73 10.70 -27.35
C GLN A 57 -5.39 11.17 -27.93
N ASN A 58 -4.60 11.91 -27.14
CA ASN A 58 -3.29 12.41 -27.54
C ASN A 58 -2.23 11.31 -27.65
N LEU A 59 -2.52 10.10 -27.17
CA LEU A 59 -1.59 8.97 -27.13
C LEU A 59 -1.99 7.83 -28.10
N LYS A 60 -3.01 8.04 -28.94
CA LYS A 60 -3.38 7.09 -29.99
C LYS A 60 -2.19 6.77 -30.90
N GLY A 61 -2.09 5.51 -31.29
CA GLY A 61 -0.97 4.96 -32.06
C GLY A 61 0.18 4.43 -31.19
N GLN A 62 0.15 4.66 -29.88
CA GLN A 62 1.15 4.20 -28.93
C GLN A 62 0.56 3.14 -27.99
N TRP A 63 1.40 2.23 -27.52
CA TRP A 63 1.04 1.42 -26.37
C TRP A 63 1.11 2.31 -25.13
N VAL A 64 0.05 2.31 -24.33
CA VAL A 64 -0.02 3.11 -23.11
C VAL A 64 -0.24 2.19 -21.92
N MET A 65 0.60 2.32 -20.91
CA MET A 65 0.43 1.64 -19.63
C MET A 65 0.16 2.67 -18.55
N LEU A 66 -1.04 2.63 -17.97
CA LEU A 66 -1.42 3.45 -16.83
C LEU A 66 -1.05 2.68 -15.57
N ALA A 67 -0.22 3.27 -14.71
CA ALA A 67 0.19 2.68 -13.45
C ALA A 67 -0.42 3.50 -12.31
N PHE A 68 -1.43 2.97 -11.62
CA PHE A 68 -2.03 3.61 -10.45
C PHE A 68 -1.24 3.27 -9.19
N TRP A 69 -0.85 4.28 -8.41
CA TRP A 69 0.00 4.12 -7.23
C TRP A 69 -0.25 5.22 -6.18
N ALA A 70 0.37 5.08 -5.00
CA ALA A 70 0.39 6.13 -3.98
C ALA A 70 1.71 6.15 -3.20
N THR A 71 2.10 7.30 -2.64
CA THR A 71 3.38 7.46 -1.91
C THR A 71 3.48 6.60 -0.65
N TRP A 72 2.35 6.33 -0.01
CA TRP A 72 2.22 5.48 1.18
C TRP A 72 2.09 3.98 0.85
N CYS A 73 1.97 3.62 -0.43
CA CYS A 73 1.82 2.23 -0.87
C CYS A 73 3.18 1.51 -0.89
N GLY A 74 3.41 0.64 0.11
CA GLY A 74 4.64 -0.15 0.23
C GLY A 74 4.97 -0.98 -1.02
N PRO A 75 4.05 -1.79 -1.57
CA PRO A 75 4.28 -2.54 -2.81
C PRO A 75 4.60 -1.64 -4.02
N CYS A 76 3.97 -0.47 -4.11
CA CYS A 76 4.23 0.48 -5.20
C CYS A 76 5.67 1.00 -5.16
N ARG A 77 6.24 1.24 -3.96
CA ARG A 77 7.64 1.65 -3.81
C ARG A 77 8.62 0.61 -4.37
N MET A 78 8.25 -0.66 -4.36
CA MET A 78 9.06 -1.74 -4.97
C MET A 78 8.86 -1.84 -6.48
N GLU A 79 7.63 -1.63 -6.98
CA GLU A 79 7.31 -1.79 -8.41
C GLU A 79 7.73 -0.58 -9.27
N LEU A 80 7.63 0.65 -8.77
CA LEU A 80 7.91 1.85 -9.57
C LEU A 80 9.34 1.90 -10.15
N PRO A 81 10.41 1.50 -9.43
CA PRO A 81 11.75 1.39 -10.01
C PRO A 81 11.87 0.34 -11.12
N GLU A 82 11.09 -0.74 -11.04
CA GLU A 82 11.03 -1.78 -12.07
C GLU A 82 10.36 -1.24 -13.34
N LEU A 83 9.25 -0.51 -13.17
CA LEU A 83 8.57 0.18 -14.26
C LEU A 83 9.44 1.28 -14.88
N GLU A 84 10.25 1.97 -14.10
CA GLU A 84 11.23 2.95 -14.60
C GLU A 84 12.28 2.28 -15.50
N THR A 85 12.75 1.09 -15.12
CA THR A 85 13.68 0.32 -15.94
C THR A 85 13.05 -0.10 -17.26
N LEU A 86 11.80 -0.59 -17.21
CA LEU A 86 11.01 -0.91 -18.40
C LEU A 86 10.79 0.33 -19.29
N TYR A 87 10.42 1.47 -18.69
CA TYR A 87 10.22 2.74 -19.39
C TYR A 87 11.48 3.17 -20.14
N LYS A 88 12.64 3.20 -19.48
CA LYS A 88 13.91 3.59 -20.12
C LYS A 88 14.24 2.71 -21.32
N ARG A 89 13.94 1.41 -21.23
CA ARG A 89 14.19 0.44 -22.30
C ARG A 89 13.25 0.63 -23.50
N PHE A 90 11.98 0.95 -23.27
CA PHE A 90 10.94 0.90 -24.30
C PHE A 90 10.30 2.24 -24.70
N ARG A 91 10.65 3.35 -24.05
CA ARG A 91 10.11 4.68 -24.39
C ARG A 91 10.36 5.13 -25.83
N GLN A 92 11.45 4.65 -26.45
CA GLN A 92 11.75 4.89 -27.87
C GLN A 92 11.15 3.82 -28.80
N LYS A 93 10.52 2.78 -28.24
CA LYS A 93 9.92 1.63 -28.93
C LYS A 93 8.38 1.63 -28.80
N ASN A 94 7.77 2.81 -28.79
CA ASN A 94 6.31 3.01 -28.83
C ASN A 94 5.53 2.61 -27.56
N LEU A 95 6.19 2.53 -26.39
CA LEU A 95 5.54 2.38 -25.09
C LEU A 95 5.59 3.69 -24.30
N VAL A 96 4.44 4.15 -23.83
CA VAL A 96 4.29 5.22 -22.86
C VAL A 96 3.81 4.64 -21.54
N ILE A 97 4.49 5.00 -20.45
CA ILE A 97 4.05 4.69 -19.10
C ILE A 97 3.61 6.00 -18.47
N LEU A 98 2.40 6.03 -17.90
CA LEU A 98 1.90 7.15 -17.12
C LEU A 98 1.69 6.68 -15.68
N GLY A 99 2.48 7.21 -14.75
CA GLY A 99 2.28 6.95 -13.34
C GLY A 99 1.23 7.88 -12.77
N ILE A 100 0.05 7.36 -12.42
CA ILE A 100 -1.06 8.14 -11.86
C ILE A 100 -1.05 7.96 -10.34
N SER A 101 -0.60 8.99 -9.63
CA SER A 101 -0.68 9.04 -8.16
C SER A 101 -2.12 9.32 -7.74
N THR A 102 -2.64 8.52 -6.81
CA THR A 102 -3.95 8.70 -6.17
C THR A 102 -3.85 9.38 -4.80
N ASP A 103 -2.71 10.01 -4.49
CA ASP A 103 -2.51 10.69 -3.22
C ASP A 103 -3.39 11.94 -3.15
N GLN A 104 -4.10 12.13 -2.04
CA GLN A 104 -4.93 13.33 -1.80
C GLN A 104 -4.14 14.37 -0.98
N VAL A 105 -2.91 14.63 -1.40
CA VAL A 105 -1.97 15.52 -0.73
C VAL A 105 -1.35 16.50 -1.73
N ASP A 106 -0.61 17.48 -1.22
CA ASP A 106 0.08 18.45 -2.05
C ASP A 106 1.04 17.77 -3.07
N PRO A 107 1.03 18.20 -4.35
CA PRO A 107 1.85 17.61 -5.41
C PRO A 107 3.36 17.59 -5.12
N SER A 108 3.86 18.49 -4.26
CA SER A 108 5.29 18.52 -3.88
C SER A 108 5.75 17.25 -3.16
N ALA A 109 4.86 16.58 -2.41
CA ALA A 109 5.18 15.31 -1.77
C ALA A 109 5.35 14.19 -2.81
N ILE A 110 4.51 14.20 -3.84
CA ILE A 110 4.57 13.26 -4.96
C ILE A 110 5.86 13.51 -5.77
N GLN A 111 6.18 14.78 -6.05
CA GLN A 111 7.40 15.19 -6.73
C GLN A 111 8.65 14.71 -5.98
N LYS A 112 8.73 14.95 -4.67
CA LYS A 112 9.86 14.50 -3.85
C LYS A 112 10.00 12.98 -3.86
N PHE A 113 8.89 12.25 -3.74
CA PHE A 113 8.90 10.79 -3.79
C PHE A 113 9.40 10.26 -5.16
N ALA A 114 8.96 10.89 -6.25
CA ALA A 114 9.40 10.57 -7.60
C ALA A 114 10.90 10.79 -7.79
N GLU A 115 11.43 11.90 -7.25
CA GLU A 115 12.86 12.23 -7.27
C GLU A 115 13.68 11.24 -6.44
N GLU A 116 13.21 10.87 -5.25
CA GLU A 116 13.84 9.84 -4.40
C GLU A 116 13.99 8.50 -5.15
N LEU A 117 12.96 8.11 -5.91
CA LEU A 117 12.98 6.90 -6.72
C LEU A 117 13.58 7.08 -8.12
N LYS A 118 14.00 8.30 -8.48
CA LYS A 118 14.59 8.67 -9.78
C LYS A 118 13.71 8.28 -10.98
N LEU A 119 12.39 8.45 -10.82
CA LEU A 119 11.41 8.18 -11.88
C LEU A 119 11.49 9.25 -12.97
N THR A 120 11.42 8.84 -14.23
CA THR A 120 11.50 9.74 -15.39
C THR A 120 10.35 9.59 -16.37
N PHE A 121 9.50 8.56 -16.22
CA PHE A 121 8.21 8.56 -16.91
C PHE A 121 7.29 9.66 -16.37
N PRO A 122 6.34 10.17 -17.18
CA PRO A 122 5.38 11.18 -16.73
C PRO A 122 4.59 10.71 -15.49
N ILE A 123 4.58 11.56 -14.47
CA ILE A 123 3.81 11.35 -13.25
C ILE A 123 2.67 12.35 -13.22
N LEU A 124 1.46 11.81 -13.20
CA LEU A 124 0.20 12.55 -13.17
C LEU A 124 -0.40 12.43 -11.77
N HIS A 125 -1.15 13.45 -11.38
CA HIS A 125 -1.78 13.51 -10.06
C HIS A 125 -3.30 13.50 -10.19
N ASP A 126 -3.93 12.40 -9.74
CA ASP A 126 -5.38 12.29 -9.63
C ASP A 126 -5.81 12.70 -8.21
N GLU A 127 -5.71 14.00 -7.92
CA GLU A 127 -6.02 14.57 -6.60
C GLU A 127 -7.45 14.24 -6.15
N SER A 128 -8.39 14.23 -7.09
CA SER A 128 -9.80 13.92 -6.83
C SER A 128 -10.09 12.43 -6.60
N GLY A 129 -9.20 11.55 -7.06
CA GLY A 129 -9.42 10.10 -7.13
C GLY A 129 -10.46 9.68 -8.19
N GLN A 130 -10.95 10.59 -9.03
CA GLN A 130 -11.98 10.31 -10.03
C GLN A 130 -11.47 9.33 -11.09
N VAL A 131 -10.27 9.55 -11.63
CA VAL A 131 -9.71 8.70 -12.68
C VAL A 131 -9.45 7.29 -12.14
N ALA A 132 -8.90 7.18 -10.93
CA ALA A 132 -8.74 5.89 -10.25
C ALA A 132 -10.09 5.20 -10.00
N GLY A 133 -11.14 5.96 -9.64
CA GLY A 133 -12.50 5.47 -9.49
C GLY A 133 -13.10 4.91 -10.78
N ASP A 134 -12.98 5.66 -11.88
CA ASP A 134 -13.51 5.29 -13.21
C ASP A 134 -12.85 4.02 -13.76
N TYR A 135 -11.53 3.90 -13.56
CA TYR A 135 -10.77 2.70 -13.88
C TYR A 135 -10.96 1.56 -12.87
N GLN A 136 -11.62 1.83 -11.74
CA GLN A 136 -11.80 0.91 -10.62
C GLN A 136 -10.47 0.36 -10.08
N ALA A 137 -9.49 1.25 -9.95
CA ALA A 137 -8.18 1.00 -9.35
C ALA A 137 -8.27 0.95 -7.81
N THR A 138 -9.14 0.07 -7.29
CA THR A 138 -9.45 -0.02 -5.85
C THR A 138 -8.36 -0.73 -5.02
N ALA A 139 -7.32 -1.23 -5.67
CA ALA A 139 -6.15 -1.85 -5.05
C ALA A 139 -4.89 -1.31 -5.73
N LEU A 140 -3.85 -1.02 -4.95
CA LEU A 140 -2.61 -0.46 -5.46
C LEU A 140 -1.43 -1.44 -5.23
N PRO A 141 -0.51 -1.55 -6.19
CA PRO A 141 -0.57 -0.95 -7.52
C PRO A 141 -1.56 -1.68 -8.44
N SER A 142 -2.08 -0.97 -9.45
CA SER A 142 -2.86 -1.54 -10.54
C SER A 142 -2.38 -0.97 -11.88
N LEU A 143 -2.17 -1.84 -12.87
CA LEU A 143 -1.70 -1.47 -14.19
C LEU A 143 -2.77 -1.75 -15.25
N TYR A 144 -2.93 -0.82 -16.19
CA TYR A 144 -3.87 -0.91 -17.29
C TYR A 144 -3.15 -0.71 -18.61
N LEU A 145 -3.24 -1.70 -19.49
CA LEU A 145 -2.56 -1.70 -20.78
C LEU A 145 -3.54 -1.38 -21.90
N ILE A 146 -3.25 -0.31 -22.62
CA ILE A 146 -4.05 0.24 -23.71
C ILE A 146 -3.26 0.06 -25.01
N SER A 147 -3.94 -0.48 -26.02
CA SER A 147 -3.37 -0.75 -27.34
C SER A 147 -3.22 0.54 -28.16
N PRO A 148 -2.43 0.53 -29.25
CA PRO A 148 -2.31 1.64 -30.19
C PRO A 148 -3.64 2.11 -30.80
N GLU A 149 -4.65 1.24 -30.86
CA GLU A 149 -5.99 1.59 -31.35
C GLU A 149 -6.85 2.29 -30.28
N GLY A 150 -6.32 2.43 -29.06
CA GLY A 150 -6.99 3.07 -27.92
C GLY A 150 -7.90 2.12 -27.14
N LYS A 151 -7.77 0.80 -27.31
CA LYS A 151 -8.56 -0.19 -26.56
C LYS A 151 -7.84 -0.60 -25.28
N LEU A 152 -8.56 -0.73 -24.17
CA LEU A 152 -8.04 -1.39 -22.98
C LEU A 152 -7.97 -2.89 -23.27
N VAL A 153 -6.75 -3.45 -23.23
CA VAL A 153 -6.48 -4.85 -23.60
C VAL A 153 -5.93 -5.72 -22.48
N GLY A 154 -5.46 -5.11 -21.38
CA GLY A 154 -4.95 -5.84 -20.23
C GLY A 154 -5.12 -5.09 -18.91
N VAL A 155 -5.35 -5.82 -17.82
CA VAL A 155 -5.34 -5.29 -16.44
C VAL A 155 -4.49 -6.19 -15.55
N ALA A 156 -3.54 -5.62 -14.81
CA ALA A 156 -2.74 -6.32 -13.81
C ALA A 156 -2.94 -5.64 -12.44
N ARG A 157 -2.92 -6.44 -11.36
CA ARG A 157 -3.07 -5.94 -9.99
C ARG A 157 -2.00 -6.54 -9.08
N GLY A 158 -1.53 -5.74 -8.13
CA GLY A 158 -0.43 -6.11 -7.25
C GLY A 158 0.93 -5.89 -7.90
N ALA A 159 1.95 -5.77 -7.06
CA ALA A 159 3.30 -5.50 -7.51
C ALA A 159 3.93 -6.72 -8.20
N LYS A 160 4.59 -6.49 -9.33
CA LYS A 160 5.36 -7.51 -10.06
C LYS A 160 6.79 -7.03 -10.35
N SER A 161 7.69 -7.98 -10.59
CA SER A 161 8.96 -7.72 -11.28
C SER A 161 8.70 -7.41 -12.76
N TRP A 162 9.31 -6.34 -13.27
CA TRP A 162 9.18 -5.90 -14.67
C TRP A 162 10.51 -5.82 -15.41
N SER A 163 11.63 -6.02 -14.72
CA SER A 163 12.98 -5.85 -15.27
C SER A 163 13.69 -7.15 -15.66
N ASP A 164 13.00 -8.30 -15.61
CA ASP A 164 13.56 -9.58 -16.03
C ASP A 164 13.58 -9.77 -17.56
N SER A 165 14.48 -10.63 -18.04
CA SER A 165 14.70 -10.86 -19.47
C SER A 165 13.47 -11.42 -20.18
N GLU A 166 12.65 -12.23 -19.51
CA GLU A 166 11.45 -12.82 -20.10
C GLU A 166 10.39 -11.74 -20.33
N THR A 167 10.15 -10.90 -19.31
CA THR A 167 9.29 -9.72 -19.43
C THR A 167 9.73 -8.80 -20.57
N PHE A 168 11.03 -8.53 -20.70
CA PHE A 168 11.53 -7.71 -21.82
C PHE A 168 11.30 -8.34 -23.19
N ASN A 169 11.49 -9.65 -23.34
CA ASN A 169 11.25 -10.33 -24.60
C ASN A 169 9.76 -10.29 -24.98
N GLN A 170 8.87 -10.49 -24.01
CA GLN A 170 7.42 -10.40 -24.22
C GLN A 170 7.01 -8.98 -24.66
N PHE A 171 7.55 -7.93 -24.02
CA PHE A 171 7.32 -6.55 -24.47
C PHE A 171 7.91 -6.28 -25.86
N GLU A 172 9.08 -6.83 -26.21
CA GLU A 172 9.64 -6.68 -27.55
C GLU A 172 8.77 -7.30 -28.64
N SER A 173 8.12 -8.43 -28.38
CA SER A 173 7.12 -9.00 -29.28
C SER A 173 5.84 -8.16 -29.31
N LEU A 174 5.29 -7.84 -28.14
CA LEU A 174 4.03 -7.11 -28.01
C LEU A 174 4.06 -5.75 -28.71
N LEU A 175 5.13 -4.98 -28.53
CA LEU A 175 5.23 -3.61 -29.06
C LEU A 175 5.36 -3.57 -30.59
N LYS A 176 5.66 -4.70 -31.26
CA LYS A 176 5.61 -4.81 -32.74
C LYS A 176 4.17 -4.84 -33.25
N ILE A 177 3.21 -5.16 -32.40
CA ILE A 177 1.81 -5.31 -32.77
C ILE A 177 1.15 -3.94 -32.74
N LYS A 178 0.66 -3.52 -33.91
CA LYS A 178 0.05 -2.18 -34.12
C LYS A 178 -1.47 -2.20 -34.12
N LYS A 179 -2.07 -3.37 -34.31
CA LYS A 179 -3.51 -3.58 -34.30
C LYS A 179 -3.85 -4.83 -33.52
N ILE A 180 -4.92 -4.77 -32.75
CA ILE A 180 -5.46 -5.88 -32.01
C ILE A 180 -6.94 -5.92 -32.38
N SER A 181 -7.31 -6.87 -33.21
CA SER A 181 -8.69 -6.99 -33.63
C SER A 181 -9.55 -7.65 -32.56
N GLU A 182 -10.80 -7.22 -32.47
CA GLU A 182 -11.80 -7.91 -31.65
C GLU A 182 -12.02 -9.35 -32.12
N ALA A 183 -11.77 -9.64 -33.41
CA ALA A 183 -11.82 -10.98 -33.96
C ALA A 183 -10.70 -11.87 -33.39
N GLU A 184 -9.46 -11.39 -33.26
CA GLU A 184 -8.37 -12.12 -32.59
C GLU A 184 -8.62 -12.32 -31.09
N PHE A 185 -9.39 -11.40 -30.46
CA PHE A 185 -9.90 -11.61 -29.11
C PHE A 185 -10.96 -12.72 -29.07
N LYS A 186 -11.80 -12.81 -30.12
CA LYS A 186 -12.91 -13.76 -30.28
C LYS A 186 -12.51 -15.11 -30.87
N ASP A 187 -11.42 -15.27 -31.62
CA ASP A 187 -11.10 -16.51 -32.35
C ASP A 187 -10.47 -17.59 -31.44
N GLU A 188 -9.95 -17.22 -30.27
CA GLU A 188 -9.66 -18.16 -29.17
C GLU A 188 -10.88 -18.39 -28.25
N VAL A 189 -11.98 -17.76 -28.62
CA VAL A 189 -13.20 -17.58 -27.86
C VAL A 189 -14.36 -18.00 -28.82
N ASN A 190 -14.42 -19.29 -29.24
CA ASN A 190 -15.59 -20.18 -29.57
C ASN A 190 -15.30 -21.22 -30.70
N PRO A 191 -16.01 -22.37 -30.88
CA PRO A 191 -17.12 -22.97 -30.14
C PRO A 191 -17.01 -24.53 -30.03
N SER A 192 -16.54 -25.05 -28.90
CA SER A 192 -17.23 -26.19 -28.27
C SER A 192 -17.99 -25.65 -27.06
N GLY A 193 -18.85 -24.66 -27.34
CA GLY A 193 -19.74 -24.00 -26.38
C GLY A 193 -19.04 -23.23 -25.27
N ASN A 194 -18.60 -22.00 -25.55
CA ASN A 194 -18.67 -20.84 -24.64
C ASN A 194 -17.54 -19.86 -24.91
N ALA A 195 -17.94 -18.67 -25.34
CA ALA A 195 -17.05 -17.53 -25.44
C ALA A 195 -17.74 -16.15 -25.57
N GLY A 196 -19.06 -16.14 -25.73
CA GLY A 196 -19.81 -15.84 -24.52
C GLY A 196 -19.90 -17.16 -23.77
N GLY A 197 -19.05 -17.36 -22.75
CA GLY A 197 -19.61 -18.16 -21.66
C GLY A 197 -20.83 -17.40 -21.17
N PRO A 198 -21.85 -18.05 -20.60
CA PRO A 198 -22.53 -17.34 -19.52
C PRO A 198 -21.41 -16.73 -18.66
N ILE A 199 -21.55 -15.47 -18.22
CA ILE A 199 -20.88 -14.97 -17.01
C ILE A 199 -20.69 -16.20 -16.13
N PRO A 200 -19.46 -16.67 -15.85
CA PRO A 200 -19.21 -18.06 -15.44
C PRO A 200 -20.34 -18.48 -14.52
N GLU A 201 -21.22 -19.36 -15.02
CA GLU A 201 -22.59 -19.52 -14.46
C GLU A 201 -22.52 -19.84 -12.97
N LYS A 202 -21.37 -20.40 -12.57
CA LYS A 202 -20.90 -20.51 -11.21
C LYS A 202 -19.42 -20.10 -11.13
N LEU A 203 -19.16 -18.85 -10.77
CA LEU A 203 -17.90 -18.50 -10.12
C LEU A 203 -17.74 -19.43 -8.91
N ILE A 204 -16.58 -20.05 -8.74
CA ILE A 204 -16.35 -20.86 -7.54
C ILE A 204 -16.26 -19.87 -6.38
N PRO A 205 -17.20 -19.91 -5.41
CA PRO A 205 -17.17 -18.95 -4.33
C PRO A 205 -15.85 -19.10 -3.57
N PRO A 206 -15.12 -18.00 -3.35
CA PRO A 206 -13.95 -18.06 -2.52
C PRO A 206 -14.35 -18.49 -1.11
N VAL A 207 -13.48 -19.27 -0.48
CA VAL A 207 -13.71 -19.81 0.86
C VAL A 207 -13.19 -18.79 1.85
N LEU A 208 -14.05 -18.39 2.78
CA LEU A 208 -13.68 -17.54 3.90
C LEU A 208 -13.19 -18.42 5.04
N GLU A 209 -11.96 -18.20 5.50
CA GLU A 209 -11.43 -18.75 6.74
C GLU A 209 -11.37 -17.63 7.78
N VAL A 210 -11.76 -17.94 9.02
CA VAL A 210 -11.78 -16.96 10.11
C VAL A 210 -10.92 -17.46 11.24
N THR A 211 -10.00 -16.62 11.72
CA THR A 211 -9.18 -16.98 12.88
C THR A 211 -10.03 -16.98 14.15
N LYS A 212 -9.96 -18.07 14.91
CA LYS A 212 -10.65 -18.20 16.19
C LYS A 212 -10.03 -17.24 17.22
N LEU A 213 -10.88 -16.54 17.97
CA LEU A 213 -10.46 -15.68 19.07
C LEU A 213 -10.62 -16.43 20.39
N GLU A 214 -9.52 -16.62 21.11
CA GLU A 214 -9.49 -17.30 22.40
C GLU A 214 -8.88 -16.40 23.48
N GLY A 215 -9.27 -16.62 24.75
CA GLY A 215 -8.71 -15.89 25.88
C GLY A 215 -9.11 -14.41 25.97
N ILE A 216 -10.20 -14.01 25.31
CA ILE A 216 -10.66 -12.61 25.31
C ILE A 216 -11.22 -12.26 26.69
N THR A 217 -10.79 -11.10 27.21
CA THR A 217 -11.24 -10.58 28.49
C THR A 217 -12.02 -9.29 28.26
N LYS A 218 -13.10 -9.08 29.03
CA LYS A 218 -13.86 -7.82 28.97
C LYS A 218 -12.92 -6.63 29.18
N GLY A 219 -13.01 -5.64 28.27
CA GLY A 219 -12.19 -4.43 28.29
C GLY A 219 -10.93 -4.51 27.42
N THR A 220 -10.66 -5.62 26.74
CA THR A 220 -9.51 -5.73 25.82
C THR A 220 -9.93 -5.54 24.36
N SER A 221 -8.93 -5.32 23.51
CA SER A 221 -9.09 -5.33 22.04
C SER A 221 -8.43 -6.58 21.48
N ALA A 222 -9.02 -7.16 20.44
CA ALA A 222 -8.42 -8.23 19.66
C ALA A 222 -8.75 -8.05 18.18
N THR A 223 -7.93 -8.63 17.31
CA THR A 223 -8.08 -8.51 15.86
C THR A 223 -8.62 -9.80 15.29
N LEU A 224 -9.82 -9.74 14.70
CA LEU A 224 -10.39 -10.83 13.94
C LEU A 224 -9.76 -10.84 12.54
N GLN A 225 -9.17 -11.97 12.14
CA GLN A 225 -8.61 -12.13 10.79
C GLN A 225 -9.57 -12.94 9.93
N VAL A 226 -9.90 -12.41 8.75
CA VAL A 226 -10.67 -13.10 7.71
C VAL A 226 -9.75 -13.31 6.52
N LYS A 227 -9.44 -14.57 6.22
CA LYS A 227 -8.66 -14.97 5.06
C LYS A 227 -9.58 -15.43 3.96
N ILE A 228 -9.23 -15.08 2.72
CA ILE A 228 -9.97 -15.46 1.53
C ILE A 228 -9.08 -16.41 0.75
N HIS A 229 -9.54 -17.65 0.61
CA HIS A 229 -8.89 -18.70 -0.18
C HIS A 229 -9.61 -18.85 -1.52
N TRP A 230 -8.86 -18.81 -2.61
CA TRP A 230 -9.39 -19.02 -3.95
C TRP A 230 -9.08 -20.44 -4.43
N LYS A 231 -10.12 -21.16 -4.86
CA LYS A 231 -9.99 -22.47 -5.51
C LYS A 231 -9.61 -22.36 -7.00
N GLY A 232 -9.13 -21.20 -7.45
CA GLY A 232 -8.82 -20.89 -8.83
C GLY A 232 -8.07 -19.56 -8.94
N ASP A 233 -7.88 -19.06 -10.15
CA ASP A 233 -7.14 -17.80 -10.39
C ASP A 233 -7.86 -16.59 -9.75
N PRO A 234 -7.28 -15.96 -8.71
CA PRO A 234 -7.88 -14.82 -8.00
C PRO A 234 -8.08 -13.62 -8.91
N ASN A 235 -7.31 -13.48 -9.99
CA ASN A 235 -7.40 -12.35 -10.92
C ASN A 235 -8.70 -12.36 -11.74
N LYS A 236 -9.46 -13.47 -11.71
CA LYS A 236 -10.77 -13.59 -12.35
C LYS A 236 -11.92 -12.97 -11.53
N TYR A 237 -11.65 -12.51 -10.31
CA TYR A 237 -12.65 -12.02 -9.36
C TYR A 237 -12.43 -10.53 -9.03
N ARG A 238 -13.51 -9.76 -8.91
CA ARG A 238 -13.55 -8.51 -8.12
C ARG A 238 -14.24 -8.84 -6.81
N VAL A 239 -13.65 -8.47 -5.68
CA VAL A 239 -14.20 -8.74 -4.35
C VAL A 239 -14.43 -7.43 -3.60
N LYS A 240 -15.50 -7.37 -2.81
CA LYS A 240 -15.74 -6.29 -1.85
C LYS A 240 -15.22 -6.69 -0.48
N VAL A 241 -14.98 -5.69 0.38
CA VAL A 241 -14.61 -5.93 1.78
C VAL A 241 -15.67 -6.82 2.45
N PRO A 242 -15.28 -7.93 3.11
CA PRO A 242 -16.22 -8.77 3.86
C PRO A 242 -16.97 -7.96 4.91
N LYS A 243 -18.29 -8.06 4.92
CA LYS A 243 -19.15 -7.46 5.93
C LYS A 243 -19.37 -8.45 7.06
N ILE A 244 -19.07 -8.03 8.28
CA ILE A 244 -19.26 -8.84 9.49
C ILE A 244 -20.33 -8.18 10.34
N THR A 245 -21.29 -8.97 10.81
CA THR A 245 -22.28 -8.49 11.79
C THR A 245 -21.74 -8.68 13.20
N PHE A 246 -21.66 -7.58 13.96
CA PHE A 246 -21.21 -7.59 15.34
C PHE A 246 -22.39 -7.38 16.30
N PRO A 247 -22.52 -8.19 17.37
CA PRO A 247 -23.57 -8.04 18.36
C PRO A 247 -23.30 -6.87 19.30
N GLU A 248 -24.33 -6.41 20.01
CA GLU A 248 -24.16 -5.38 21.04
C GLU A 248 -23.12 -5.78 22.09
N GLY A 249 -22.22 -4.86 22.40
CA GLY A 249 -21.13 -5.09 23.35
C GLY A 249 -19.77 -5.36 22.71
N ILE A 250 -19.70 -5.43 21.38
CA ILE A 250 -18.46 -5.48 20.62
C ILE A 250 -18.43 -4.29 19.66
N VAL A 251 -17.35 -3.51 19.71
CA VAL A 251 -17.20 -2.29 18.91
C VAL A 251 -16.03 -2.46 17.95
N LEU A 252 -16.28 -2.25 16.66
CA LEU A 252 -15.27 -2.24 15.62
C LEU A 252 -14.46 -0.93 15.71
N ASN A 253 -13.15 -1.02 15.58
CA ASN A 253 -12.31 0.17 15.38
C ASN A 253 -12.25 0.48 13.87
N ASP A 254 -12.24 1.76 13.50
CA ASP A 254 -12.40 2.22 12.10
C ASP A 254 -11.25 1.82 11.14
N ASN A 255 -10.19 1.19 11.64
CA ASN A 255 -9.00 0.84 10.88
C ASN A 255 -9.04 -0.60 10.36
N ILE A 256 -9.97 -0.89 9.44
CA ILE A 256 -9.96 -2.17 8.71
C ILE A 256 -8.80 -2.13 7.71
N SER A 257 -7.88 -3.10 7.79
CA SER A 257 -6.74 -3.21 6.87
C SER A 257 -6.78 -4.52 6.10
N SER A 258 -6.23 -4.52 4.88
CA SER A 258 -6.07 -5.72 4.06
C SER A 258 -4.63 -5.93 3.62
N SER A 259 -4.21 -7.19 3.52
CA SER A 259 -2.92 -7.58 2.95
C SER A 259 -3.04 -8.81 2.06
N SER A 260 -2.28 -8.83 0.96
CA SER A 260 -2.20 -9.97 0.05
C SER A 260 -0.92 -10.77 0.31
N GLN A 261 -1.04 -12.09 0.40
CA GLN A 261 0.08 -13.01 0.47
C GLN A 261 -0.06 -14.03 -0.66
N ALA A 262 0.97 -14.14 -1.51
CA ALA A 262 1.04 -15.17 -2.53
C ALA A 262 1.99 -16.26 -2.03
N ASP A 263 1.48 -17.46 -1.79
CA ASP A 263 2.28 -18.67 -1.66
C ASP A 263 2.31 -19.38 -3.03
N GLU A 264 3.32 -20.19 -3.32
CA GLU A 264 3.56 -20.83 -4.63
C GLU A 264 2.37 -21.66 -5.16
N LYS A 265 1.35 -21.91 -4.32
CA LYS A 265 0.16 -22.72 -4.64
C LYS A 265 -1.19 -22.03 -4.41
N GLU A 266 -1.26 -20.95 -3.63
CA GLU A 266 -2.50 -20.22 -3.36
C GLU A 266 -2.25 -18.72 -3.14
N ALA A 267 -3.05 -17.88 -3.80
CA ALA A 267 -3.18 -16.49 -3.39
C ALA A 267 -4.13 -16.39 -2.20
N VAL A 268 -3.75 -15.62 -1.17
CA VAL A 268 -4.57 -15.41 0.02
C VAL A 268 -4.69 -13.92 0.30
N LEU A 269 -5.92 -13.45 0.51
CA LEU A 269 -6.20 -12.07 0.91
C LEU A 269 -6.70 -12.06 2.34
N ASN A 270 -5.99 -11.33 3.18
CA ASN A 270 -6.24 -11.24 4.60
C ASN A 270 -6.88 -9.89 4.93
N TYR A 271 -7.98 -9.91 5.67
CA TYR A 271 -8.61 -8.72 6.23
C TYR A 271 -8.54 -8.76 7.76
N SER A 272 -8.09 -7.66 8.36
CA SER A 272 -7.96 -7.49 9.81
C SER A 272 -9.06 -6.56 10.34
N TYR A 273 -9.87 -7.07 11.27
CA TYR A 273 -10.94 -6.34 11.94
C TYR A 273 -10.60 -6.17 13.43
N PRO A 274 -9.93 -5.08 13.83
CA PRO A 274 -9.72 -4.77 15.23
C PRO A 274 -11.06 -4.48 15.92
N ALA A 275 -11.35 -5.22 16.99
CA ALA A 275 -12.58 -5.12 17.75
C ALA A 275 -12.30 -5.00 19.26
N HIS A 276 -13.11 -4.18 19.94
CA HIS A 276 -13.07 -3.96 21.37
C HIS A 276 -14.27 -4.62 22.06
N PHE A 277 -14.00 -5.43 23.08
CA PHE A 277 -14.99 -6.27 23.77
C PHE A 277 -15.43 -5.62 25.08
N LYS A 278 -16.61 -5.01 25.10
CA LYS A 278 -17.13 -4.22 26.24
C LYS A 278 -17.96 -5.03 27.23
N LYS A 279 -18.58 -6.12 26.79
CA LYS A 279 -19.43 -7.00 27.61
C LYS A 279 -18.79 -8.38 27.75
N GLU A 280 -19.04 -9.04 28.87
CA GLU A 280 -18.69 -10.45 29.09
C GLU A 280 -19.82 -11.37 28.64
N GLY A 281 -19.50 -12.63 28.38
CA GLY A 281 -20.44 -13.63 27.88
C GLY A 281 -20.00 -14.24 26.56
N THR A 282 -20.89 -15.05 25.97
CA THR A 282 -20.67 -15.69 24.68
C THR A 282 -21.30 -14.85 23.58
N PHE A 283 -20.51 -14.47 22.58
CA PHE A 283 -20.93 -13.64 21.47
C PHE A 283 -20.74 -14.38 20.15
N HIS A 284 -21.73 -14.28 19.27
CA HIS A 284 -21.62 -14.76 17.91
C HIS A 284 -21.16 -13.63 16.99
N LEU A 285 -19.99 -13.77 16.38
CA LEU A 285 -19.43 -12.84 15.40
C LEU A 285 -19.74 -13.32 13.99
N GLY A 286 -20.82 -12.79 13.40
CA GLY A 286 -21.26 -13.19 12.09
C GLY A 286 -22.77 -12.96 11.85
N PRO A 287 -23.26 -13.27 10.65
CA PRO A 287 -22.53 -13.91 9.55
C PRO A 287 -21.49 -12.98 8.91
N ILE A 288 -20.49 -13.59 8.28
CA ILE A 288 -19.53 -12.86 7.43
C ILE A 288 -19.95 -13.08 5.99
N ILE A 289 -20.23 -11.99 5.29
CA ILE A 289 -20.73 -12.01 3.92
C ILE A 289 -19.75 -11.22 3.06
N MET A 290 -19.25 -11.84 2.01
CA MET A 290 -18.40 -11.16 1.04
C MET A 290 -19.05 -11.23 -0.33
N ALA A 291 -19.20 -10.06 -0.95
CA ALA A 291 -19.63 -9.95 -2.33
C ALA A 291 -18.44 -10.13 -3.27
N PHE A 292 -18.66 -10.88 -4.34
CA PHE A 292 -17.69 -11.08 -5.40
C PHE A 292 -18.39 -11.12 -6.76
N GLN A 293 -17.69 -10.70 -7.79
CA GLN A 293 -18.18 -10.68 -9.17
C GLN A 293 -17.05 -11.04 -10.12
N SER A 294 -17.37 -11.42 -11.34
CA SER A 294 -16.35 -11.66 -12.34
C SER A 294 -15.69 -10.35 -12.76
N VAL A 295 -14.39 -10.38 -13.05
CA VAL A 295 -13.72 -9.23 -13.69
C VAL A 295 -14.29 -8.92 -15.08
N TYR A 296 -14.90 -9.92 -15.73
CA TYR A 296 -15.54 -9.85 -17.05
C TYR A 296 -16.99 -9.32 -17.01
N GLY A 297 -17.52 -8.96 -15.82
CA GLY A 297 -18.88 -8.44 -15.64
C GLY A 297 -19.90 -9.49 -15.16
N GLY A 298 -21.16 -9.08 -15.03
CA GLY A 298 -22.26 -9.93 -14.56
C GLY A 298 -22.76 -9.62 -13.15
N SER A 299 -23.70 -10.44 -12.67
CA SER A 299 -24.35 -10.22 -11.37
C SER A 299 -23.42 -10.51 -10.20
N GLU A 300 -23.47 -9.64 -9.19
CA GLU A 300 -22.77 -9.84 -7.92
C GLU A 300 -23.27 -11.11 -7.22
N GLN A 301 -22.32 -11.94 -6.78
CA GLN A 301 -22.55 -13.15 -6.02
C GLN A 301 -22.05 -12.97 -4.59
N LEU A 302 -22.56 -13.78 -3.66
CA LEU A 302 -22.21 -13.71 -2.25
C LEU A 302 -21.59 -15.04 -1.78
N THR A 303 -20.49 -14.95 -1.05
CA THR A 303 -19.98 -16.07 -0.24
C THR A 303 -20.21 -15.75 1.23
N ARG A 304 -20.47 -16.77 2.04
CA ARG A 304 -20.83 -16.62 3.45
C ARG A 304 -20.02 -17.56 4.31
N HIS A 305 -19.50 -17.03 5.41
CA HIS A 305 -19.07 -17.81 6.57
C HIS A 305 -20.15 -17.70 7.67
N PRO A 306 -20.49 -18.80 8.38
CA PRO A 306 -21.50 -18.76 9.43
C PRO A 306 -21.17 -17.74 10.52
N GLY A 307 -19.88 -17.52 10.77
CA GLY A 307 -19.37 -16.70 11.87
C GLY A 307 -18.58 -17.56 12.83
N ILE A 308 -18.17 -16.99 13.96
CA ILE A 308 -17.52 -17.72 15.05
C ILE A 308 -18.11 -17.30 16.39
N ASP A 309 -18.12 -18.23 17.34
CA ASP A 309 -18.44 -17.90 18.72
C ASP A 309 -17.17 -17.49 19.46
N VAL A 310 -17.27 -16.42 20.24
CA VAL A 310 -16.19 -15.89 21.07
C VAL A 310 -16.68 -15.84 22.51
N GLU A 311 -15.94 -16.47 23.40
CA GLU A 311 -16.16 -16.39 24.84
C GLU A 311 -15.34 -15.22 25.41
N VAL A 312 -16.04 -14.23 25.96
CA VAL A 312 -15.42 -13.09 26.64
C VAL A 312 -15.55 -13.29 28.14
N LYS A 313 -14.41 -13.51 28.81
CA LYS A 313 -14.35 -13.76 30.25
C LYS A 313 -14.32 -12.46 31.03
N SER A 314 -14.89 -12.49 32.23
CA SER A 314 -14.68 -11.42 33.22
C SER A 314 -13.20 -11.32 33.55
N PRO A 315 -12.67 -10.10 33.79
CA PRO A 315 -11.31 -9.96 34.29
C PRO A 315 -11.15 -10.74 35.61
N PRO A 316 -10.02 -11.45 35.80
CA PRO A 316 -9.80 -12.25 37.00
C PRO A 316 -9.93 -11.38 38.25
N LYS A 317 -10.51 -11.93 39.33
CA LYS A 317 -10.79 -11.19 40.58
C LYS A 317 -9.53 -10.50 41.16
N GLY A 318 -8.33 -11.06 40.93
CA GLY A 318 -7.05 -10.45 41.28
C GLY A 318 -6.71 -9.13 40.57
N PHE A 319 -7.28 -8.86 39.40
CA PHE A 319 -7.09 -7.61 38.66
C PHE A 319 -7.79 -6.43 39.34
N LEU A 320 -8.98 -6.67 39.92
CA LEU A 320 -9.65 -5.67 40.76
C LEU A 320 -8.86 -5.40 42.05
N TYR A 321 -8.27 -6.43 42.68
CA TYR A 321 -7.39 -6.23 43.84
C TYR A 321 -6.07 -5.56 43.49
N SER A 322 -5.58 -5.67 42.26
CA SER A 322 -4.41 -4.91 41.79
C SER A 322 -4.74 -3.43 41.60
N ILE A 323 -5.89 -3.10 41.01
CA ILE A 323 -6.33 -1.70 40.88
C ILE A 323 -6.65 -1.12 42.27
N ILE A 324 -7.41 -1.83 43.09
CA ILE A 324 -7.70 -1.42 44.47
C ILE A 324 -6.41 -1.37 45.30
N GLY A 325 -5.46 -2.27 45.10
CA GLY A 325 -4.16 -2.27 45.77
C GLY A 325 -3.26 -1.10 45.33
N VAL A 326 -3.33 -0.69 44.07
CA VAL A 326 -2.66 0.52 43.55
C VAL A 326 -3.35 1.77 44.07
N PHE A 327 -4.68 1.81 44.17
CA PHE A 327 -5.42 2.93 44.74
C PHE A 327 -5.25 3.03 46.25
N ILE A 328 -5.32 1.92 47.00
CA ILE A 328 -5.03 1.86 48.43
C ILE A 328 -3.55 2.18 48.64
N GLY A 329 -2.64 1.66 47.80
CA GLY A 329 -1.23 2.00 47.81
C GLY A 329 -0.99 3.49 47.57
N ALA A 330 -1.69 4.10 46.60
CA ALA A 330 -1.63 5.53 46.33
C ALA A 330 -2.29 6.36 47.44
N ILE A 331 -3.37 5.89 48.07
CA ILE A 331 -4.03 6.55 49.20
C ILE A 331 -3.16 6.44 50.46
N VAL A 332 -2.57 5.28 50.75
CA VAL A 332 -1.61 5.08 51.84
C VAL A 332 -0.33 5.87 51.57
N PHE A 333 0.11 5.96 50.32
CA PHE A 333 1.22 6.83 49.91
C PHE A 333 0.84 8.30 50.06
N LEU A 334 -0.38 8.72 49.72
CA LEU A 334 -0.86 10.08 49.88
C LEU A 334 -1.05 10.45 51.35
N ILE A 335 -1.59 9.56 52.17
CA ILE A 335 -1.72 9.72 53.63
C ILE A 335 -0.34 9.72 54.28
N GLY A 336 0.55 8.79 53.89
CA GLY A 336 1.93 8.74 54.33
C GLY A 336 2.71 9.98 53.91
N PHE A 337 2.50 10.46 52.69
CA PHE A 337 3.02 11.72 52.16
C PHE A 337 2.47 12.91 52.93
N PHE A 338 1.19 12.93 53.31
CA PHE A 338 0.60 14.00 54.10
C PHE A 338 1.10 14.01 55.56
N VAL A 339 1.29 12.82 56.15
CA VAL A 339 1.88 12.66 57.48
C VAL A 339 3.37 13.05 57.47
N LEU A 340 4.09 12.72 56.39
CA LEU A 340 5.48 13.16 56.16
C LEU A 340 5.57 14.67 55.90
N GLN A 341 4.62 15.25 55.17
CA GLN A 341 4.48 16.71 54.96
C GLN A 341 4.27 17.42 56.30
N LYS A 342 3.36 16.93 57.13
CA LYS A 342 3.07 17.49 58.46
C LYS A 342 4.26 17.38 59.43
N LYS A 343 5.11 16.37 59.25
CA LYS A 343 6.36 16.20 60.03
C LYS A 343 7.52 17.05 59.46
N ARG A 344 7.51 17.37 58.16
CA ARG A 344 8.45 18.29 57.49
C ARG A 344 8.15 19.77 57.73
N GLU A 345 6.92 20.12 58.11
CA GLU A 345 6.51 21.51 58.39
C GLU A 345 7.28 22.16 59.56
N LYS A 346 8.00 21.37 60.37
CA LYS A 346 8.87 21.85 61.46
C LYS A 346 10.35 22.02 61.11
N ILE A 347 10.79 21.72 59.88
CA ILE A 347 12.19 21.86 59.48
C ILE A 347 12.25 22.66 58.18
N ARG A 348 12.47 23.97 58.30
CA ARG A 348 12.80 24.85 57.17
C ARG A 348 14.23 24.62 56.73
N LEU A 349 14.44 24.36 55.42
CA LEU A 349 15.59 24.69 54.54
C LEU A 349 15.41 23.97 53.16
N PRO A 350 16.02 24.46 52.07
CA PRO A 350 15.53 25.38 51.04
C PRO A 350 14.98 24.69 49.76
N GLU A 351 14.55 25.51 48.80
CA GLU A 351 13.91 25.22 47.51
C GLU A 351 14.87 24.63 46.43
N SER A 352 14.45 23.55 45.73
CA SER A 352 14.96 22.87 44.49
C SER A 352 15.06 21.33 44.71
N ALA A 353 14.76 20.41 43.78
CA ALA A 353 15.09 20.39 42.37
C ALA A 353 14.09 19.54 41.53
N GLY A 354 13.78 20.03 40.32
CA GLY A 354 13.30 19.21 39.21
C GLY A 354 14.43 18.37 38.60
N PRO A 355 14.19 17.62 37.50
CA PRO A 355 15.20 16.74 36.91
C PRO A 355 16.48 17.51 36.58
N ASP A 356 17.63 16.93 36.93
CA ASP A 356 18.95 17.52 36.72
C ASP A 356 19.17 17.88 35.24
N ARG A 357 19.87 18.99 35.00
CA ARG A 357 20.10 19.52 33.66
C ARG A 357 20.83 18.51 32.78
N GLN A 358 21.71 17.70 33.37
CA GLN A 358 22.44 16.65 32.66
C GLN A 358 21.55 15.48 32.25
N ASP A 359 20.61 15.06 33.11
CA ASP A 359 19.68 13.97 32.80
C ASP A 359 18.76 14.34 31.61
N ALA A 360 18.30 15.58 31.58
CA ALA A 360 17.48 16.06 30.47
C ALA A 360 18.28 16.13 29.16
N LEU A 361 19.55 16.54 29.20
CA LEU A 361 20.43 16.55 28.02
C LEU A 361 20.74 15.13 27.51
N GLN A 362 20.96 14.16 28.41
CA GLN A 362 21.19 12.77 28.01
C GLN A 362 19.97 12.16 27.32
N SER A 363 18.77 12.47 27.78
CA SER A 363 17.53 11.94 27.19
C SER A 363 17.32 12.35 25.72
N ILE A 364 17.76 13.56 25.34
CA ILE A 364 17.59 14.08 23.97
C ILE A 364 18.73 13.67 23.03
N ARG A 365 19.94 13.39 23.54
CA ARG A 365 21.08 12.89 22.73
C ARG A 365 20.78 11.60 21.97
N ARG A 366 19.86 10.79 22.48
CA ARG A 366 19.38 9.58 21.79
C ARG A 366 18.81 9.91 20.40
N LEU A 367 18.14 11.05 20.24
CA LEU A 367 17.58 11.48 18.95
C LEU A 367 18.70 11.75 17.91
N ARG A 368 19.87 12.25 18.35
CA ARG A 368 21.04 12.44 17.47
C ARG A 368 21.60 11.10 16.99
N ILE A 369 21.62 10.08 17.86
CA ILE A 369 22.10 8.72 17.54
C ILE A 369 21.13 8.02 16.58
N GLU A 370 19.82 8.21 16.75
CA GLU A 370 18.77 7.63 15.90
C GLU A 370 18.65 8.31 14.51
N GLY A 371 19.52 9.26 14.17
CA GLY A 371 19.47 10.01 12.91
C GLY A 371 18.34 11.03 12.82
N ARG A 372 17.64 11.31 13.92
CA ARG A 372 16.48 12.20 14.01
C ARG A 372 16.90 13.66 14.24
N LYS A 373 17.72 14.19 13.32
CA LYS A 373 18.41 15.49 13.47
C LYS A 373 17.46 16.69 13.72
N LYS A 374 16.31 16.72 13.03
CA LYS A 374 15.31 17.80 13.20
C LYS A 374 14.68 17.80 14.60
N GLU A 375 14.32 16.63 15.12
CA GLU A 375 13.71 16.49 16.45
C GLU A 375 14.74 16.71 17.56
N TYR A 376 15.97 16.25 17.35
CA TYR A 376 17.09 16.56 18.23
C TYR A 376 17.31 18.07 18.37
N SER A 377 17.37 18.79 17.24
CA SER A 377 17.54 20.25 17.21
C SER A 377 16.42 20.97 17.96
N LEU A 378 15.17 20.53 17.78
CA LEU A 378 14.00 21.15 18.40
C LEU A 378 13.98 20.95 19.92
N GLU A 379 14.25 19.73 20.39
CA GLU A 379 14.29 19.42 21.82
C GLU A 379 15.49 20.06 22.53
N LEU A 380 16.65 20.16 21.85
CA LEU A 380 17.82 20.85 22.37
C LEU A 380 17.57 22.35 22.58
N LEU A 381 16.98 23.03 21.59
CA LEU A 381 16.65 24.46 21.71
C LEU A 381 15.62 24.73 22.81
N LYS A 382 14.57 23.89 22.92
CA LYS A 382 13.59 23.97 24.02
C LYS A 382 14.23 23.76 25.39
N LEU A 383 15.19 22.84 25.48
CA LEU A 383 15.91 22.58 26.71
C LEU A 383 16.79 23.77 27.10
N ASN A 384 17.45 24.38 26.11
CA ASN A 384 18.22 25.60 26.31
C ASN A 384 17.32 26.75 26.80
N MET A 385 16.12 26.93 26.22
CA MET A 385 15.11 27.89 26.74
C MET A 385 14.71 27.62 28.20
N LYS A 386 14.56 26.35 28.57
CA LYS A 386 14.15 25.95 29.93
C LYS A 386 15.20 26.29 30.98
N PHE A 387 16.47 26.30 30.60
CA PHE A 387 17.61 26.54 31.49
C PHE A 387 18.34 27.86 31.25
N ALA A 388 17.85 28.70 30.33
CA ALA A 388 18.35 30.04 30.12
C ALA A 388 17.76 31.00 31.18
N ASP A 389 18.58 31.44 32.13
CA ASP A 389 18.21 32.43 33.16
C ASP A 389 17.93 33.86 32.63
N GLY A 390 17.91 34.07 31.30
CA GLY A 390 17.92 35.41 30.70
C GLY A 390 16.59 35.84 30.10
N LYS A 391 15.91 36.81 30.71
CA LYS A 391 14.90 37.64 30.04
C LYS A 391 15.60 38.55 29.01
N GLY A 392 15.21 38.50 27.73
CA GLY A 392 15.68 39.42 26.68
C GLY A 392 16.01 38.78 25.32
N ASP A 393 16.83 39.49 24.52
CA ASP A 393 17.18 39.23 23.10
C ASP A 393 17.63 37.79 22.79
N HIS A 394 18.27 37.12 23.76
CA HIS A 394 18.71 35.73 23.63
C HIS A 394 17.55 34.73 23.57
N SER A 395 16.50 34.92 24.39
CA SER A 395 15.30 34.07 24.36
C SER A 395 14.52 34.26 23.05
N LYS A 396 14.51 35.49 22.53
CA LYS A 396 13.92 35.81 21.23
C LYS A 396 14.68 35.09 20.10
N LYS A 397 16.00 35.15 20.11
CA LYS A 397 16.85 34.46 19.12
C LYS A 397 16.64 32.94 19.11
N ILE A 398 16.55 32.30 20.28
CA ILE A 398 16.27 30.85 20.35
C ILE A 398 14.85 30.54 19.87
N ASN A 399 13.87 31.38 20.18
CA ASN A 399 12.49 31.19 19.71
C ASN A 399 12.38 31.32 18.18
N ASP A 400 13.06 32.31 17.59
CA ASP A 400 13.12 32.48 16.13
C ASP A 400 13.78 31.27 15.46
N LEU A 401 14.83 30.70 16.07
CA LEU A 401 15.47 29.46 15.61
C LEU A 401 14.54 28.24 15.74
N VAL A 402 13.77 28.13 16.82
CA VAL A 402 12.77 27.06 16.98
C VAL A 402 11.71 27.12 15.88
N GLU A 403 11.26 28.32 15.51
CA GLU A 403 10.28 28.49 14.43
C GLU A 403 10.88 28.18 13.05
N GLN A 404 12.12 28.61 12.79
CA GLN A 404 12.83 28.28 11.55
C GLN A 404 13.07 26.77 11.39
N VAL A 405 13.50 26.09 12.45
CA VAL A 405 13.69 24.63 12.44
C VAL A 405 12.34 23.90 12.29
N ARG A 406 11.27 24.42 12.92
CA ARG A 406 9.95 23.77 12.86
C ARG A 406 9.30 23.91 11.48
N PHE A 407 9.28 25.12 10.91
CA PHE A 407 8.44 25.48 9.77
C PHE A 407 9.19 25.86 8.50
N ALA A 408 10.45 26.29 8.57
CA ALA A 408 11.20 26.81 7.42
C ALA A 408 12.18 25.79 6.81
N GLY A 409 12.20 24.53 7.27
CA GLY A 409 13.14 23.52 6.80
C GLY A 409 14.60 23.80 7.15
N PHE A 410 14.85 24.73 8.07
CA PHE A 410 16.18 25.11 8.53
C PHE A 410 16.77 24.02 9.43
N GLU A 411 18.03 23.64 9.17
CA GLU A 411 18.76 22.67 10.00
C GLU A 411 19.97 23.34 10.65
N LEU A 412 20.12 23.18 11.96
CA LEU A 412 21.31 23.61 12.67
C LEU A 412 22.52 22.79 12.19
N SER A 413 23.63 23.48 11.94
CA SER A 413 24.92 22.83 11.71
C SER A 413 25.39 22.09 12.97
N ASP A 414 26.28 21.12 12.80
CA ASP A 414 26.77 20.34 13.95
C ASP A 414 27.55 21.23 14.94
N ALA A 415 28.21 22.30 14.46
CA ALA A 415 28.86 23.29 15.30
C ALA A 415 27.88 24.11 16.15
N GLU A 416 26.70 24.44 15.62
CA GLU A 416 25.65 25.13 16.36
C GLU A 416 24.98 24.22 17.38
N LEU A 417 24.77 22.95 17.03
CA LEU A 417 24.26 21.94 17.97
C LEU A 417 25.22 21.78 19.16
N ASP A 418 26.51 21.64 18.88
CA ASP A 418 27.53 21.49 19.93
C ASP A 418 27.63 22.75 20.81
N TYR A 419 27.42 23.95 20.25
CA TYR A 419 27.33 25.20 21.00
C TYR A 419 26.17 25.19 22.02
N TYR A 420 24.95 24.84 21.58
CA TYR A 420 23.77 24.83 22.47
C TYR A 420 23.81 23.70 23.50
N GLU A 421 24.42 22.55 23.18
CA GLU A 421 24.69 21.50 24.18
C GLU A 421 25.66 21.99 25.26
N LYS A 422 26.74 22.67 24.86
CA LYS A 422 27.75 23.18 25.78
C LYS A 422 27.20 24.28 26.68
N GLU A 423 26.36 25.15 26.13
CA GLU A 423 25.71 26.23 26.89
C GLU A 423 24.81 25.70 28.02
N ILE A 424 24.07 24.62 27.76
CA ILE A 424 23.31 23.90 28.78
C ILE A 424 24.28 23.35 29.84
N GLY A 425 25.40 22.75 29.44
CA GLY A 425 26.38 22.15 30.35
C GLY A 425 27.18 23.11 31.24
N GLN A 426 27.30 24.41 30.91
CA GLN A 426 28.23 25.34 31.57
C GLN A 426 27.65 26.21 32.70
N LYS A 427 26.32 26.39 32.81
CA LYS A 427 25.72 27.29 33.83
C LYS A 427 25.39 26.56 35.15
N THR A 428 26.37 26.06 35.90
CA THR A 428 26.15 25.51 37.26
C THR A 428 25.80 26.58 38.28
#